data_AF-A0A241Q133-F1
#
_entry.id   AF-A0A241Q133-F1
#
_cell.length_a   1.000
_cell.length_b   1.000
_cell.length_c   1.000
_cell.angle_alpha   90.00
_cell.angle_beta   90.00
_cell.angle_gamma   90.00
#
_symmetry.space_group_name_H-M   'P 1'
#
loop_
_entity.id
_entity.type
_entity.pdbx_description
1 polymer ?
#
loop_
_entity_poly.entity_id
_entity_poly.type
_entity_poly.pdbx_seq_one_letter_code
_entity_poly.pdbx_strand_id
1 'polypeptide(L)'
;MSKILITALGSGTYNKEKNEKEYKLATYYLEEGHPLEKTELIASAIDEQWKMDKIIFIGTTGSMWSNVYKFYCKNKRITMNDEYYNKLKNTELSANKDTLIENLEIEKFNATFDKKIKGIVIKYGVDNKENLENFHSIIEIEKEIEDGDEIFIDITHSFRSMSFWLFLIMTYLKDVSNKNIDIKNITYGMFEAPNEKKETPIVSLNLFIDILKWFKGASELKNYGNSYSILEELEKNLEDKDIKNELKNFSNTMNINYIDSLKESLKNFDTIKNKLDNLEGPGKYIVPQIFENFINEFKFQNDENLSNEEKKYLLRAKLAKWHCEQKRYAMAAININEAIVDFIMEVLNFPIKDTKAKTSETDLAKIWLEKIEKVEDEEIKKYGTMYVETRSIRNKSAHSLERETDLKDDIKNLEIYSSTIFNSLLSKDLVKEKDSKLGLSEKLKREYEEEEKKKKNEKKGDFNLFVISDKGLDSEEIITIKNKFKIAEQPIYLSKKEKEKWKSACEKNDKESLEEFKKIINNKTKEGDYILIIGDFEYKKELEEYSSSKNLKVMKIVFKKSFKLL
;
A
#
# COMPACT_ATOMS: atom_id res chain seq x y z
N MET A 1 13.28 -21.61 -15.88
CA MET A 1 14.35 -20.60 -15.86
C MET A 1 15.22 -20.80 -17.07
N SER A 2 14.83 -20.12 -18.13
CA SER A 2 15.52 -20.06 -19.41
C SER A 2 16.07 -18.65 -19.63
N LYS A 3 17.20 -18.56 -20.35
CA LYS A 3 17.77 -17.29 -20.80
C LYS A 3 17.19 -16.93 -22.16
N ILE A 4 16.51 -15.79 -22.24
CA ILE A 4 15.82 -15.33 -23.43
C ILE A 4 16.43 -14.01 -23.90
N LEU A 5 16.99 -14.00 -25.11
CA LEU A 5 17.43 -12.78 -25.78
C LEU A 5 16.31 -12.23 -26.64
N ILE A 6 15.97 -10.95 -26.49
CA ILE A 6 15.11 -10.21 -27.40
C ILE A 6 15.98 -9.17 -28.11
N THR A 7 16.08 -9.27 -29.44
CA THR A 7 17.00 -8.45 -30.24
C THR A 7 16.28 -7.85 -31.43
N ALA A 8 16.59 -6.59 -31.71
CA ALA A 8 16.09 -5.90 -32.88
C ALA A 8 16.91 -6.26 -34.13
N LEU A 9 16.25 -6.58 -35.24
CA LEU A 9 16.87 -6.89 -36.52
C LEU A 9 16.72 -5.70 -37.48
N GLY A 10 17.84 -5.17 -37.96
CA GLY A 10 17.88 -4.11 -38.97
C GLY A 10 18.04 -4.63 -40.40
N SER A 11 18.15 -3.70 -41.34
CA SER A 11 18.22 -3.99 -42.78
C SER A 11 19.64 -4.17 -43.34
N GLY A 12 20.68 -3.73 -42.64
CA GLY A 12 22.07 -3.80 -43.12
C GLY A 12 22.32 -3.01 -44.41
N THR A 13 23.45 -3.28 -45.06
CA THR A 13 23.85 -2.63 -46.32
C THR A 13 23.70 -3.59 -47.49
N TYR A 14 23.19 -3.10 -48.62
CA TYR A 14 23.05 -3.93 -49.82
C TYR A 14 24.40 -4.13 -50.53
N ASN A 15 24.79 -5.40 -50.70
CA ASN A 15 25.93 -5.82 -51.49
C ASN A 15 25.48 -6.24 -52.90
N LYS A 16 25.90 -5.47 -53.92
CA LYS A 16 25.52 -5.68 -55.32
C LYS A 16 26.07 -6.99 -55.92
N GLU A 17 27.26 -7.43 -55.50
CA GLU A 17 27.92 -8.61 -56.06
C GLU A 17 27.25 -9.90 -55.57
N LYS A 18 26.91 -9.95 -54.29
CA LYS A 18 26.21 -11.08 -53.67
C LYS A 18 24.69 -11.02 -53.83
N ASN A 19 24.19 -9.89 -54.34
CA ASN A 19 22.77 -9.55 -54.43
C ASN A 19 22.06 -9.75 -53.08
N GLU A 20 22.71 -9.43 -51.95
CA GLU A 20 22.16 -9.66 -50.60
C GLU A 20 22.47 -8.49 -49.67
N LYS A 21 21.73 -8.38 -48.57
CA LYS A 21 22.06 -7.43 -47.52
C LYS A 21 23.08 -8.07 -46.57
N GLU A 22 24.03 -7.29 -46.07
CA GLU A 22 25.03 -7.75 -45.11
C GLU A 22 25.30 -6.69 -44.04
N TYR A 23 25.62 -7.17 -42.84
CA TYR A 23 26.25 -6.36 -41.81
C TYR A 23 27.76 -6.45 -41.97
N LYS A 24 28.46 -5.42 -41.50
CA LYS A 24 29.92 -5.49 -41.43
C LYS A 24 30.30 -6.46 -40.31
N LEU A 25 31.23 -7.36 -40.59
CA LEU A 25 31.82 -8.22 -39.58
C LEU A 25 32.48 -7.39 -38.48
N ALA A 26 32.23 -7.75 -37.23
CA ALA A 26 32.83 -7.15 -36.05
C ALA A 26 33.38 -8.23 -35.11
N THR A 27 34.47 -7.92 -34.42
CA THR A 27 34.92 -8.67 -33.25
C THR A 27 34.41 -7.92 -32.03
N TYR A 28 33.47 -8.52 -31.29
CA TYR A 28 32.87 -7.88 -30.13
C TYR A 28 33.64 -8.18 -28.84
N TYR A 29 33.51 -7.34 -27.82
CA TYR A 29 34.00 -7.64 -26.47
C TYR A 29 33.10 -7.01 -25.41
N LEU A 30 33.06 -7.59 -24.22
CA LEU A 30 32.44 -6.98 -23.03
C LEU A 30 33.50 -6.44 -22.07
N GLU A 31 34.60 -7.18 -21.94
CA GLU A 31 35.75 -6.85 -21.13
C GLU A 31 36.98 -6.77 -22.04
N GLU A 32 37.76 -5.69 -21.93
CA GLU A 32 38.94 -5.50 -22.76
C GLU A 32 39.93 -6.65 -22.57
N GLY A 33 40.46 -7.17 -23.70
CA GLY A 33 41.35 -8.33 -23.69
C GLY A 33 40.65 -9.68 -23.82
N HIS A 34 39.31 -9.72 -23.75
CA HIS A 34 38.49 -10.92 -23.95
C HIS A 34 37.55 -10.77 -25.16
N PRO A 35 38.08 -10.76 -26.40
CA PRO A 35 37.26 -10.67 -27.60
C PRO A 35 36.47 -11.96 -27.84
N LEU A 36 35.26 -11.81 -28.35
CA LEU A 36 34.35 -12.86 -28.80
C LEU A 36 34.63 -13.23 -30.26
N GLU A 37 33.99 -14.30 -30.74
CA GLU A 37 34.13 -14.70 -32.13
C GLU A 37 33.64 -13.60 -33.09
N LYS A 38 34.40 -13.43 -34.18
CA LYS A 38 34.06 -12.44 -35.21
C LYS A 38 32.76 -12.83 -35.90
N THR A 39 31.76 -11.95 -35.85
CA THR A 39 30.41 -12.22 -36.35
C THR A 39 29.78 -11.00 -37.03
N GLU A 40 28.79 -11.25 -37.89
CA GLU A 40 27.94 -10.22 -38.51
C GLU A 40 26.70 -9.92 -37.66
N LEU A 41 26.37 -10.81 -36.72
CA LEU A 41 25.16 -10.74 -35.90
C LEU A 41 25.54 -10.58 -34.43
N ILE A 42 25.27 -9.42 -33.85
CA ILE A 42 25.54 -9.20 -32.42
C ILE A 42 24.80 -10.20 -31.52
N ALA A 43 23.60 -10.63 -31.91
CA ALA A 43 22.85 -11.67 -31.20
C ALA A 43 23.68 -12.96 -31.03
N SER A 44 24.56 -13.29 -31.99
CA SER A 44 25.47 -14.42 -31.88
C SER A 44 26.59 -14.18 -30.86
N ALA A 45 27.12 -12.96 -30.76
CA ALA A 45 28.13 -12.61 -29.75
C ALA A 45 27.51 -12.66 -28.34
N ILE A 46 26.28 -12.18 -28.19
CA ILE A 46 25.51 -12.27 -26.95
C ILE A 46 25.22 -13.74 -26.60
N ASP A 47 24.80 -14.56 -27.56
CA ASP A 47 24.59 -16.00 -27.36
C ASP A 47 25.90 -16.73 -27.00
N GLU A 48 27.02 -16.37 -27.61
CA GLU A 48 28.34 -16.91 -27.25
C GLU A 48 28.67 -16.64 -25.78
N GLN A 49 28.46 -15.40 -25.32
CA GLN A 49 28.80 -14.97 -23.98
C GLN A 49 27.92 -15.61 -22.90
N TRP A 50 26.61 -15.63 -23.10
CA TRP A 50 25.66 -15.97 -22.03
C TRP A 50 24.90 -17.27 -22.23
N LYS A 51 25.03 -17.91 -23.40
CA LYS A 51 24.37 -19.16 -23.81
C LYS A 51 22.84 -19.06 -23.69
N MET A 52 22.22 -18.44 -24.68
CA MET A 52 20.77 -18.22 -24.71
C MET A 52 20.03 -19.53 -24.99
N ASP A 53 18.95 -19.78 -24.24
CA ASP A 53 18.05 -20.90 -24.50
C ASP A 53 17.07 -20.57 -25.64
N LYS A 54 16.69 -19.29 -25.74
CA LYS A 54 15.80 -18.76 -26.78
C LYS A 54 16.27 -17.39 -27.26
N ILE A 55 16.16 -17.13 -28.56
CA ILE A 55 16.42 -15.82 -29.16
C ILE A 55 15.20 -15.39 -29.96
N ILE A 56 14.68 -14.21 -29.67
CA ILE A 56 13.52 -13.59 -30.31
C ILE A 56 14.02 -12.38 -31.11
N PHE A 57 13.93 -12.47 -32.42
CA PHE A 57 14.23 -11.39 -33.35
C PHE A 57 12.97 -10.59 -33.67
N ILE A 58 13.07 -9.27 -33.60
CA ILE A 58 12.01 -8.35 -34.02
C ILE A 58 12.51 -7.51 -35.19
N GLY A 59 11.86 -7.61 -36.34
CA GLY A 59 12.29 -6.91 -37.56
C GLY A 59 11.12 -6.51 -38.45
N THR A 60 11.39 -5.69 -39.45
CA THR A 60 10.42 -5.38 -40.50
C THR A 60 10.58 -6.34 -41.68
N THR A 61 9.70 -6.25 -42.68
CA THR A 61 9.85 -6.99 -43.95
C THR A 61 11.18 -6.73 -44.66
N GLY A 62 11.82 -5.58 -44.41
CA GLY A 62 13.12 -5.21 -44.97
C GLY A 62 14.33 -5.60 -44.11
N SER A 63 14.13 -6.19 -42.94
CA SER A 63 15.19 -6.64 -42.04
C SER A 63 15.88 -7.92 -42.55
N MET A 64 17.11 -8.19 -42.12
CA MET A 64 17.96 -9.25 -42.68
C MET A 64 17.59 -10.70 -42.25
N TRP A 65 16.35 -11.11 -42.47
CA TRP A 65 15.83 -12.43 -42.07
C TRP A 65 16.59 -13.59 -42.72
N SER A 66 16.99 -13.43 -43.98
CA SER A 66 17.71 -14.41 -44.78
C SER A 66 19.10 -14.68 -44.20
N ASN A 67 19.80 -13.65 -43.73
CA ASN A 67 21.09 -13.79 -43.05
C ASN A 67 20.96 -14.50 -41.71
N VAL A 68 19.96 -14.12 -40.90
CA VAL A 68 19.67 -14.79 -39.62
C VAL A 68 19.35 -16.27 -39.87
N TYR A 69 18.47 -16.55 -40.84
CA TYR A 69 18.08 -17.90 -41.22
C TYR A 69 19.28 -18.75 -41.65
N LYS A 70 20.10 -18.23 -42.57
CA LYS A 70 21.33 -18.90 -43.05
C LYS A 70 22.34 -19.14 -41.93
N PHE A 71 22.55 -18.14 -41.08
CA PHE A 71 23.49 -18.23 -39.96
C PHE A 71 23.07 -19.33 -38.97
N TYR A 72 21.83 -19.30 -38.49
CA TYR A 72 21.37 -20.27 -37.49
C TYR A 72 21.12 -21.66 -38.06
N CYS A 73 20.78 -21.80 -39.35
CA CYS A 73 20.78 -23.12 -39.99
C CYS A 73 22.17 -23.76 -39.93
N LYS A 74 23.21 -22.99 -40.30
CA LYS A 74 24.61 -23.47 -40.22
C LYS A 74 25.04 -23.74 -38.78
N ASN A 75 24.80 -22.80 -37.86
CA ASN A 75 25.21 -22.91 -36.46
C ASN A 75 24.57 -24.11 -35.75
N LYS A 76 23.26 -24.35 -35.97
CA LYS A 76 22.50 -25.45 -35.35
C LYS A 76 22.53 -26.75 -36.18
N ARG A 77 23.31 -26.80 -37.28
CA ARG A 77 23.43 -27.96 -38.19
C ARG A 77 22.08 -28.42 -38.77
N ILE A 78 21.21 -27.47 -39.09
CA ILE A 78 19.91 -27.70 -39.75
C ILE A 78 20.11 -27.53 -41.26
N THR A 79 19.56 -28.47 -42.04
CA THR A 79 19.57 -28.36 -43.50
C THR A 79 18.73 -27.18 -43.95
N MET A 80 19.38 -26.19 -44.57
CA MET A 80 18.73 -24.98 -45.05
C MET A 80 17.80 -25.28 -46.23
N ASN A 81 16.57 -24.77 -46.19
CA ASN A 81 15.70 -24.74 -47.36
C ASN A 81 16.09 -23.56 -48.27
N ASP A 82 16.74 -23.85 -49.40
CA ASP A 82 17.24 -22.84 -50.35
C ASP A 82 16.12 -22.01 -51.00
N GLU A 83 14.96 -22.61 -51.29
CA GLU A 83 13.81 -21.90 -51.84
C GLU A 83 13.29 -20.85 -50.85
N TYR A 84 13.17 -21.23 -49.57
CA TYR A 84 12.74 -20.31 -48.53
C TYR A 84 13.78 -19.21 -48.25
N TYR A 85 15.07 -19.56 -48.22
CA TYR A 85 16.15 -18.58 -48.10
C TYR A 85 16.09 -17.53 -49.23
N ASN A 86 15.91 -17.98 -50.49
CA ASN A 86 15.79 -17.09 -51.63
C ASN A 86 14.52 -16.22 -51.56
N LYS A 87 13.40 -16.77 -51.04
CA LYS A 87 12.18 -16.01 -50.79
C LYS A 87 12.42 -14.87 -49.79
N LEU A 88 12.99 -15.16 -48.63
CA LEU A 88 13.34 -14.15 -47.62
C LEU A 88 14.20 -13.05 -48.25
N LYS A 89 15.28 -13.45 -48.93
CA LYS A 89 16.21 -12.53 -49.63
C LYS A 89 15.49 -11.62 -50.63
N ASN A 90 14.61 -12.15 -51.47
CA ASN A 90 13.86 -11.37 -52.45
C ASN A 90 12.85 -10.41 -51.79
N THR A 91 12.14 -10.87 -50.75
CA THR A 91 11.22 -10.03 -49.98
C THR A 91 11.97 -8.86 -49.35
N GLU A 92 13.11 -9.12 -48.72
CA GLU A 92 13.93 -8.10 -48.06
C GLU A 92 14.40 -6.99 -48.99
N LEU A 93 14.86 -7.37 -50.20
CA LEU A 93 15.36 -6.43 -51.19
C LEU A 93 14.27 -5.55 -51.80
N SER A 94 13.05 -6.09 -51.93
CA SER A 94 11.90 -5.39 -52.51
C SER A 94 11.04 -4.66 -51.46
N ALA A 95 11.29 -4.90 -50.17
CA ALA A 95 10.50 -4.40 -49.07
C ALA A 95 10.51 -2.86 -48.97
N ASN A 96 9.33 -2.32 -48.72
CA ASN A 96 9.06 -0.93 -48.41
C ASN A 96 7.95 -0.86 -47.33
N LYS A 97 7.56 0.35 -46.95
CA LYS A 97 6.55 0.58 -45.89
C LYS A 97 5.20 -0.11 -46.15
N ASP A 98 4.82 -0.30 -47.42
CA ASP A 98 3.52 -0.88 -47.83
C ASP A 98 3.61 -2.40 -48.03
N THR A 99 4.78 -3.01 -47.79
CA THR A 99 4.98 -4.45 -47.95
C THR A 99 4.29 -5.21 -46.84
N LEU A 100 3.41 -6.14 -47.22
CA LEU A 100 2.68 -7.02 -46.30
C LEU A 100 3.62 -7.93 -45.50
N ILE A 101 3.39 -8.03 -44.19
CA ILE A 101 4.24 -8.81 -43.27
C ILE A 101 4.19 -10.31 -43.56
N GLU A 102 3.05 -10.78 -44.09
CA GLU A 102 2.77 -12.16 -44.45
C GLU A 102 3.68 -12.67 -45.57
N ASN A 103 4.24 -11.77 -46.39
CA ASN A 103 5.14 -12.11 -47.49
C ASN A 103 6.41 -12.84 -47.02
N LEU A 104 6.84 -12.63 -45.77
CA LEU A 104 7.98 -13.34 -45.18
C LEU A 104 7.66 -14.78 -44.77
N GLU A 105 6.38 -15.13 -44.60
CA GLU A 105 5.92 -16.40 -44.03
C GLU A 105 6.69 -16.74 -42.74
N ILE A 106 6.69 -15.81 -41.78
CA ILE A 106 7.54 -15.91 -40.57
C ILE A 106 7.28 -17.19 -39.76
N GLU A 107 6.10 -17.78 -39.85
CA GLU A 107 5.80 -19.08 -39.24
C GLU A 107 6.70 -20.21 -39.76
N LYS A 108 7.10 -20.17 -41.03
CA LYS A 108 8.05 -21.15 -41.60
C LYS A 108 9.47 -20.95 -41.04
N PHE A 109 9.88 -19.70 -40.83
CA PHE A 109 11.11 -19.37 -40.11
C PHE A 109 11.05 -19.93 -38.67
N ASN A 110 9.98 -19.64 -37.94
CA ASN A 110 9.78 -20.07 -36.55
C ASN A 110 9.77 -21.60 -36.40
N ALA A 111 9.12 -22.30 -37.33
CA ALA A 111 9.06 -23.76 -37.34
C ALA A 111 10.42 -24.42 -37.61
N THR A 112 11.29 -23.76 -38.40
CA THR A 112 12.62 -24.32 -38.74
C THR A 112 13.50 -24.50 -37.51
N PHE A 113 13.36 -23.65 -36.49
CA PHE A 113 14.22 -23.63 -35.31
C PHE A 113 13.54 -24.19 -34.05
N ASP A 114 12.44 -24.92 -34.19
CA ASP A 114 11.65 -25.46 -33.07
C ASP A 114 11.38 -24.39 -31.98
N LYS A 115 11.06 -23.17 -32.43
CA LYS A 115 10.83 -21.98 -31.60
C LYS A 115 11.99 -21.51 -30.70
N LYS A 116 13.18 -22.13 -30.78
CA LYS A 116 14.39 -21.64 -30.09
C LYS A 116 14.91 -20.36 -30.69
N ILE A 117 14.74 -20.19 -32.00
CA ILE A 117 14.91 -18.90 -32.69
C ILE A 117 13.54 -18.50 -33.22
N LYS A 118 12.98 -17.42 -32.69
CA LYS A 118 11.66 -16.91 -33.06
C LYS A 118 11.80 -15.55 -33.74
N GLY A 119 11.05 -15.33 -34.81
CA GLY A 119 10.90 -14.06 -35.49
C GLY A 119 9.52 -13.47 -35.23
N ILE A 120 9.49 -12.16 -34.98
CA ILE A 120 8.29 -11.33 -34.93
C ILE A 120 8.46 -10.25 -35.99
N VAL A 121 7.53 -10.19 -36.92
CA VAL A 121 7.54 -9.19 -38.00
C VAL A 121 6.65 -8.04 -37.62
N ILE A 122 7.17 -6.82 -37.75
CA ILE A 122 6.44 -5.58 -37.52
C ILE A 122 6.44 -4.69 -38.77
N LYS A 123 5.56 -3.70 -38.80
CA LYS A 123 5.55 -2.63 -39.81
C LYS A 123 6.56 -1.54 -39.48
N TYR A 124 6.74 -0.59 -40.40
CA TYR A 124 7.73 0.48 -40.25
C TYR A 124 7.34 1.49 -39.16
N GLY A 125 6.04 1.63 -38.85
CA GLY A 125 5.54 2.51 -37.79
C GLY A 125 5.39 3.96 -38.26
N VAL A 126 5.00 4.17 -39.53
CA VAL A 126 4.95 5.52 -40.14
C VAL A 126 3.77 6.36 -39.65
N ASP A 127 2.78 5.74 -39.02
CA ASP A 127 1.62 6.40 -38.41
C ASP A 127 1.17 5.68 -37.12
N ASN A 128 0.17 6.25 -36.44
CA ASN A 128 -0.35 5.68 -35.18
C ASN A 128 -1.03 4.32 -35.36
N LYS A 129 -1.60 4.04 -36.54
CA LYS A 129 -2.27 2.76 -36.81
C LYS A 129 -1.21 1.66 -36.90
N GLU A 130 -0.16 1.86 -37.67
CA GLU A 130 0.96 0.92 -37.72
C GLU A 130 1.66 0.75 -36.37
N ASN A 131 1.85 1.83 -35.62
CA ASN A 131 2.46 1.73 -34.28
C ASN A 131 1.59 0.91 -33.31
N LEU A 132 0.26 0.97 -33.41
CA LEU A 132 -0.64 0.14 -32.62
C LEU A 132 -0.59 -1.34 -33.07
N GLU A 133 -0.55 -1.61 -34.37
CA GLU A 133 -0.36 -2.97 -34.90
C GLU A 133 0.99 -3.56 -34.47
N ASN A 134 2.04 -2.75 -34.47
CA ASN A 134 3.35 -3.12 -33.95
C ASN A 134 3.29 -3.46 -32.47
N PHE A 135 2.63 -2.64 -31.65
CA PHE A 135 2.42 -2.96 -30.24
C PHE A 135 1.76 -4.33 -30.06
N HIS A 136 0.68 -4.62 -30.78
CA HIS A 136 0.00 -5.91 -30.70
C HIS A 136 0.89 -7.09 -31.09
N SER A 137 1.76 -6.91 -32.08
CA SER A 137 2.68 -7.96 -32.52
C SER A 137 3.80 -8.18 -31.51
N ILE A 138 4.32 -7.09 -30.92
CA ILE A 138 5.46 -7.18 -30.04
C ILE A 138 5.06 -7.65 -28.63
N ILE A 139 3.88 -7.28 -28.13
CA ILE A 139 3.42 -7.71 -26.80
C ILE A 139 3.26 -9.24 -26.72
N GLU A 140 3.13 -9.93 -27.86
CA GLU A 140 3.08 -11.40 -27.92
C GLU A 140 4.34 -12.09 -27.39
N ILE A 141 5.46 -11.36 -27.25
CA ILE A 141 6.67 -11.85 -26.58
C ILE A 141 6.35 -12.35 -25.17
N GLU A 142 5.38 -11.74 -24.49
CA GLU A 142 4.93 -12.19 -23.17
C GLU A 142 4.57 -13.69 -23.19
N LYS A 143 3.93 -14.20 -24.25
CA LYS A 143 3.54 -15.61 -24.38
C LYS A 143 4.73 -16.58 -24.44
N GLU A 144 5.94 -16.04 -24.67
CA GLU A 144 7.17 -16.82 -24.80
C GLU A 144 8.04 -16.84 -23.54
N ILE A 145 7.61 -16.11 -22.51
CA ILE A 145 8.32 -15.87 -21.25
C ILE A 145 7.54 -16.52 -20.11
N GLU A 146 8.21 -17.25 -19.24
CA GLU A 146 7.62 -17.87 -18.06
C GLU A 146 8.20 -17.28 -16.76
N ASP A 147 7.59 -17.61 -15.63
CA ASP A 147 8.10 -17.21 -14.32
C ASP A 147 9.52 -17.77 -14.08
N GLY A 148 10.38 -16.90 -13.55
CA GLY A 148 11.78 -17.19 -13.27
C GLY A 148 12.69 -17.14 -14.50
N ASP A 149 12.22 -16.72 -15.67
CA ASP A 149 13.08 -16.55 -16.84
C ASP A 149 13.98 -15.30 -16.73
N GLU A 150 15.15 -15.41 -17.35
CA GLU A 150 16.18 -14.38 -17.41
C GLU A 150 16.15 -13.68 -18.77
N ILE A 151 15.85 -12.39 -18.79
CA ILE A 151 15.66 -11.61 -20.01
C ILE A 151 16.90 -10.79 -20.34
N PHE A 152 17.37 -10.93 -21.57
CA PHE A 152 18.46 -10.16 -22.17
C PHE A 152 17.91 -9.38 -23.37
N ILE A 153 18.29 -8.12 -23.50
CA ILE A 153 17.74 -7.25 -24.55
C ILE A 153 18.84 -6.54 -25.30
N ASP A 154 18.76 -6.59 -26.62
CA ASP A 154 19.70 -5.95 -27.52
C ASP A 154 19.02 -4.86 -28.35
N ILE A 155 19.55 -3.64 -28.22
CA ILE A 155 19.03 -2.46 -28.91
C ILE A 155 19.95 -1.96 -30.05
N THR A 156 20.89 -2.80 -30.50
CA THR A 156 21.97 -2.39 -31.43
C THR A 156 21.49 -2.05 -32.84
N HIS A 157 20.50 -2.77 -33.34
CA HIS A 157 20.04 -2.63 -34.72
C HIS A 157 18.56 -2.20 -34.80
N SER A 158 18.09 -1.98 -36.04
CA SER A 158 16.75 -1.48 -36.40
C SER A 158 16.57 0.03 -36.23
N PHE A 159 15.34 0.51 -36.43
CA PHE A 159 14.98 1.90 -36.23
C PHE A 159 15.14 2.30 -34.76
N ARG A 160 15.48 3.56 -34.49
CA ARG A 160 15.57 4.08 -33.12
C ARG A 160 14.28 3.90 -32.33
N SER A 161 13.13 3.91 -33.00
CA SER A 161 11.83 3.61 -32.40
C SER A 161 11.74 2.19 -31.83
N MET A 162 12.46 1.22 -32.39
CA MET A 162 12.52 -0.15 -31.88
C MET A 162 13.18 -0.22 -30.50
N SER A 163 14.26 0.52 -30.28
CA SER A 163 14.91 0.59 -28.96
C SER A 163 13.93 1.10 -27.89
N PHE A 164 13.08 2.07 -28.23
CA PHE A 164 12.00 2.52 -27.34
C PHE A 164 10.92 1.46 -27.14
N TRP A 165 10.51 0.73 -28.20
CA TRP A 165 9.57 -0.38 -28.06
C TRP A 165 10.10 -1.43 -27.09
N LEU A 166 11.32 -1.93 -27.30
CA LEU A 166 12.00 -2.89 -26.43
C LEU A 166 12.01 -2.41 -24.97
N PHE A 167 12.27 -1.13 -24.75
CA PHE A 167 12.22 -0.51 -23.43
C PHE A 167 10.82 -0.49 -22.79
N LEU A 168 9.78 -0.19 -23.57
CA LEU A 168 8.40 -0.25 -23.09
C LEU A 168 7.97 -1.69 -22.74
N ILE A 169 8.37 -2.68 -23.53
CA ILE A 169 8.05 -4.09 -23.27
C ILE A 169 8.75 -4.57 -22.00
N MET A 170 10.01 -4.20 -21.78
CA MET A 170 10.69 -4.49 -20.52
C MET A 170 9.89 -3.99 -19.32
N THR A 171 9.47 -2.74 -19.39
CA THR A 171 8.71 -2.09 -18.32
C THR A 171 7.37 -2.80 -18.13
N TYR A 172 6.66 -3.13 -19.22
CA TYR A 172 5.42 -3.90 -19.16
C TYR A 172 5.61 -5.30 -18.54
N LEU A 173 6.58 -6.06 -19.03
CA LEU A 173 6.84 -7.41 -18.55
C LEU A 173 7.19 -7.40 -17.07
N LYS A 174 7.99 -6.44 -16.63
CA LYS A 174 8.42 -6.31 -15.24
C LYS A 174 7.35 -5.78 -14.29
N ASP A 175 6.64 -4.72 -14.69
CA ASP A 175 5.78 -3.96 -13.79
C ASP A 175 4.27 -4.30 -13.94
N VAL A 176 3.87 -4.99 -15.01
CA VAL A 176 2.45 -5.18 -15.36
C VAL A 176 2.07 -6.63 -15.66
N SER A 177 2.93 -7.42 -16.31
CA SER A 177 2.56 -8.78 -16.79
C SER A 177 2.29 -9.83 -15.70
N ASN A 178 2.47 -9.46 -14.42
CA ASN A 178 2.43 -10.36 -13.26
C ASN A 178 3.42 -11.54 -13.32
N LYS A 179 4.37 -11.53 -14.27
CA LYS A 179 5.42 -12.55 -14.36
C LYS A 179 6.61 -12.16 -13.49
N ASN A 180 7.09 -13.11 -12.70
CA ASN A 180 8.30 -12.91 -11.91
C ASN A 180 9.54 -13.16 -12.78
N ILE A 181 9.98 -12.14 -13.51
CA ILE A 181 11.11 -12.23 -14.43
C ILE A 181 12.30 -11.41 -13.94
N ASP A 182 13.50 -11.77 -14.39
CA ASP A 182 14.71 -11.00 -14.11
C ASP A 182 15.33 -10.42 -15.39
N ILE A 183 15.37 -9.10 -15.51
CA ILE A 183 16.05 -8.42 -16.62
C ILE A 183 17.53 -8.35 -16.30
N LYS A 184 18.30 -9.29 -16.87
CA LYS A 184 19.74 -9.44 -16.59
C LYS A 184 20.60 -8.41 -17.29
N ASN A 185 20.34 -8.14 -18.57
CA ASN A 185 21.15 -7.21 -19.32
C ASN A 185 20.39 -6.51 -20.45
N ILE A 186 20.65 -5.21 -20.60
CA ILE A 186 20.32 -4.45 -21.80
C ILE A 186 21.64 -4.08 -22.45
N THR A 187 21.85 -4.54 -23.68
CA THR A 187 23.13 -4.41 -24.37
C THR A 187 23.02 -3.54 -25.61
N TYR A 188 24.10 -2.82 -25.88
CA TYR A 188 24.31 -2.05 -27.10
C TYR A 188 25.71 -2.31 -27.65
N GLY A 189 25.78 -2.91 -28.84
CA GLY A 189 27.02 -3.03 -29.61
C GLY A 189 27.39 -1.72 -30.25
N MET A 190 28.35 -1.02 -29.67
CA MET A 190 28.73 0.33 -30.10
C MET A 190 29.72 0.27 -31.27
N PHE A 191 29.22 -0.15 -32.43
CA PHE A 191 30.02 -0.41 -33.64
C PHE A 191 30.83 0.81 -34.10
N GLU A 192 30.33 2.02 -33.86
CA GLU A 192 30.97 3.28 -34.23
C GLU A 192 32.13 3.69 -33.31
N ALA A 193 32.34 3.04 -32.16
CA ALA A 193 33.41 3.37 -31.23
C ALA A 193 34.22 2.12 -30.82
N PRO A 194 34.98 1.53 -31.76
CA PRO A 194 35.85 0.41 -31.46
C PRO A 194 37.06 0.84 -30.61
N ASN A 195 37.67 -0.11 -29.91
CA ASN A 195 38.93 0.11 -29.19
C ASN A 195 40.14 0.24 -30.14
N GLU A 196 41.34 0.44 -29.60
CA GLU A 196 42.59 0.54 -30.38
C GLU A 196 42.86 -0.68 -31.27
N LYS A 197 42.39 -1.87 -30.86
CA LYS A 197 42.50 -3.13 -31.61
C LYS A 197 41.41 -3.31 -32.69
N LYS A 198 40.54 -2.31 -32.88
CA LYS A 198 39.38 -2.33 -33.78
C LYS A 198 38.31 -3.36 -33.38
N GLU A 199 38.23 -3.68 -32.10
CA GLU A 199 37.17 -4.52 -31.52
C GLU A 199 36.02 -3.63 -31.05
N THR A 200 34.78 -4.08 -31.19
CA THR A 200 33.57 -3.32 -30.88
C THR A 200 33.08 -3.65 -29.46
N PRO A 201 32.92 -2.67 -28.56
CA PRO A 201 32.38 -2.94 -27.23
C PRO A 201 30.89 -3.26 -27.27
N ILE A 202 30.48 -4.23 -26.46
CA ILE A 202 29.09 -4.47 -26.05
C ILE A 202 28.89 -3.78 -24.70
N VAL A 203 28.20 -2.65 -24.71
CA VAL A 203 27.96 -1.82 -23.52
C VAL A 203 26.69 -2.28 -22.82
N SER A 204 26.75 -2.43 -21.49
CA SER A 204 25.54 -2.62 -20.68
C SER A 204 24.86 -1.29 -20.37
N LEU A 205 23.55 -1.24 -20.56
CA LEU A 205 22.67 -0.11 -20.29
C LEU A 205 21.76 -0.37 -19.07
N ASN A 206 22.12 -1.31 -18.21
CA ASN A 206 21.34 -1.66 -17.01
C ASN A 206 21.09 -0.47 -16.09
N LEU A 207 22.01 0.50 -16.04
CA LEU A 207 21.85 1.75 -15.31
C LEU A 207 20.55 2.49 -15.66
N PHE A 208 20.05 2.36 -16.88
CA PHE A 208 18.82 3.02 -17.33
C PHE A 208 17.60 2.45 -16.62
N ILE A 209 17.58 1.13 -16.38
CA ILE A 209 16.55 0.47 -15.59
C ILE A 209 16.64 0.88 -14.13
N ASP A 210 17.83 1.02 -13.58
CA ASP A 210 18.01 1.47 -12.21
C ASP A 210 17.48 2.91 -12.04
N ILE A 211 17.80 3.82 -12.96
CA ILE A 211 17.23 5.18 -13.00
C ILE A 211 15.69 5.14 -13.05
N LEU A 212 15.10 4.28 -13.88
CA LEU A 212 13.63 4.15 -13.92
C LEU A 212 13.03 3.74 -12.57
N LYS A 213 13.66 2.79 -11.87
CA LYS A 213 13.17 2.37 -10.54
C LYS A 213 13.20 3.52 -9.54
N TRP A 214 14.23 4.37 -9.58
CA TRP A 214 14.27 5.60 -8.79
C TRP A 214 13.13 6.56 -9.14
N PHE A 215 12.82 6.75 -10.44
CA PHE A 215 11.67 7.56 -10.85
C PHE A 215 10.34 6.98 -10.37
N LYS A 216 10.17 5.65 -10.43
CA LYS A 216 8.99 4.96 -9.92
C LYS A 216 8.84 5.18 -8.43
N GLY A 217 9.89 4.93 -7.64
CA GLY A 217 9.86 5.13 -6.20
C GLY A 217 9.65 6.59 -5.78
N ALA A 218 10.21 7.56 -6.52
CA ALA A 218 9.93 8.97 -6.30
C ALA A 218 8.46 9.33 -6.59
N SER A 219 7.89 8.79 -7.67
CA SER A 219 6.47 8.95 -7.99
C SER A 219 5.57 8.36 -6.90
N GLU A 220 5.91 7.19 -6.36
CA GLU A 220 5.18 6.56 -5.26
C GLU A 220 5.23 7.37 -3.97
N LEU A 221 6.38 7.97 -3.65
CA LEU A 221 6.49 8.86 -2.50
C LEU A 221 5.62 10.10 -2.69
N LYS A 222 5.72 10.74 -3.86
CA LYS A 222 4.96 11.94 -4.20
C LYS A 222 3.45 11.73 -4.06
N ASN A 223 2.96 10.65 -4.66
CA ASN A 223 1.52 10.44 -4.83
C ASN A 223 0.90 9.66 -3.66
N TYR A 224 1.67 8.77 -3.01
CA TYR A 224 1.14 7.88 -1.99
C TYR A 224 1.76 8.08 -0.60
N GLY A 225 2.88 8.80 -0.49
CA GLY A 225 3.66 8.91 0.75
C GLY A 225 4.51 7.67 1.03
N ASN A 226 4.74 6.84 0.00
CA ASN A 226 5.40 5.54 0.12
C ASN A 226 6.83 5.58 -0.44
N SER A 227 7.79 5.13 0.36
CA SER A 227 9.21 5.10 0.01
C SER A 227 9.74 3.67 -0.19
N TYR A 228 8.88 2.64 -0.19
CA TYR A 228 9.31 1.24 -0.27
C TYR A 228 10.14 0.94 -1.51
N SER A 229 9.76 1.41 -2.71
CA SER A 229 10.58 1.23 -3.91
C SER A 229 11.90 2.01 -3.86
N ILE A 230 11.94 3.15 -3.16
CA ILE A 230 13.20 3.86 -2.89
C ILE A 230 14.09 3.03 -1.96
N LEU A 231 13.51 2.40 -0.94
CA LEU A 231 14.23 1.53 -0.01
C LEU A 231 14.86 0.33 -0.70
N GLU A 232 14.13 -0.33 -1.61
CA GLU A 232 14.66 -1.47 -2.39
C GLU A 232 15.89 -1.09 -3.23
N GLU A 233 15.92 0.13 -3.78
CA GLU A 233 17.07 0.62 -4.53
C GLU A 233 18.21 1.10 -3.63
N LEU A 234 17.91 1.65 -2.45
CA LEU A 234 18.90 1.95 -1.43
C LEU A 234 19.55 0.70 -0.86
N GLU A 235 18.82 -0.42 -0.75
CA GLU A 235 19.35 -1.69 -0.23
C GLU A 235 20.49 -2.26 -1.08
N LYS A 236 20.50 -1.98 -2.38
CA LYS A 236 21.57 -2.37 -3.30
C LYS A 236 22.81 -1.49 -3.20
N ASN A 237 22.64 -0.24 -2.77
CA ASN A 237 23.65 0.81 -2.92
C ASN A 237 24.19 1.39 -1.60
N LEU A 238 23.53 1.15 -0.46
CA LEU A 238 23.93 1.67 0.85
C LEU A 238 23.78 0.65 1.98
N GLU A 239 24.77 0.63 2.88
CA GLU A 239 24.70 -0.08 4.17
C GLU A 239 24.09 0.77 5.30
N ASP A 240 23.82 2.07 5.09
CA ASP A 240 23.34 2.96 6.16
C ASP A 240 21.91 2.58 6.60
N LYS A 241 21.84 1.89 7.74
CA LYS A 241 20.60 1.43 8.36
C LYS A 241 19.70 2.57 8.82
N ASP A 242 20.25 3.76 9.10
CA ASP A 242 19.47 4.88 9.63
C ASP A 242 18.54 5.46 8.56
N ILE A 243 19.06 5.70 7.34
CA ILE A 243 18.25 6.17 6.22
C ILE A 243 17.13 5.17 5.93
N LYS A 244 17.46 3.87 5.89
CA LYS A 244 16.50 2.80 5.62
C LYS A 244 15.39 2.77 6.66
N ASN A 245 15.76 2.79 7.95
CA ASN A 245 14.79 2.74 9.03
C ASN A 245 13.88 3.96 9.04
N GLU A 246 14.43 5.16 8.83
CA GLU A 246 13.63 6.38 8.84
C GLU A 246 12.67 6.46 7.66
N LEU A 247 13.12 6.13 6.44
CA LEU A 247 12.23 6.10 5.27
C LEU A 247 11.11 5.05 5.43
N LYS A 248 11.44 3.87 5.97
CA LYS A 248 10.45 2.83 6.28
C LYS A 248 9.46 3.29 7.34
N ASN A 249 9.95 3.89 8.42
CA ASN A 249 9.12 4.43 9.49
C ASN A 249 8.20 5.52 8.97
N PHE A 250 8.72 6.45 8.17
CA PHE A 250 7.96 7.49 7.53
C PHE A 250 6.80 6.91 6.70
N SER A 251 7.08 5.95 5.82
CA SER A 251 6.04 5.32 5.00
C SER A 251 5.03 4.52 5.81
N ASN A 252 5.46 3.73 6.80
CA ASN A 252 4.54 3.04 7.71
C ASN A 252 3.59 4.03 8.39
N THR A 253 4.15 5.16 8.82
CA THR A 253 3.45 6.17 9.59
C THR A 253 2.45 6.97 8.74
N MET A 254 2.81 7.27 7.49
CA MET A 254 1.90 7.82 6.46
C MET A 254 0.73 6.88 6.16
N ASN A 255 0.96 5.57 6.11
CA ASN A 255 -0.10 4.61 5.81
C ASN A 255 -1.05 4.36 6.98
N ILE A 256 -0.55 4.35 8.22
CA ILE A 256 -1.39 4.11 9.41
C ILE A 256 -2.07 5.40 9.94
N ASN A 257 -1.60 6.57 9.52
CA ASN A 257 -2.15 7.89 9.88
C ASN A 257 -2.11 8.20 11.40
N TYR A 258 -1.06 7.77 12.10
CA TYR A 258 -0.85 8.11 13.52
C TYR A 258 -0.17 9.46 13.64
N ILE A 259 -0.93 10.48 14.06
CA ILE A 259 -0.50 11.89 13.98
C ILE A 259 0.78 12.20 14.79
N ASP A 260 0.93 11.60 15.97
CA ASP A 260 2.11 11.84 16.82
C ASP A 260 3.37 11.22 16.20
N SER A 261 3.24 9.99 15.70
CA SER A 261 4.31 9.33 14.95
C SER A 261 4.65 10.08 13.67
N LEU A 262 3.65 10.63 12.95
CA LEU A 262 3.87 11.42 11.74
C LEU A 262 4.69 12.66 12.04
N LYS A 263 4.32 13.39 13.10
CA LYS A 263 5.05 14.57 13.55
C LYS A 263 6.49 14.23 13.92
N GLU A 264 6.71 13.10 14.59
CA GLU A 264 8.05 12.62 14.94
C GLU A 264 8.87 12.27 13.69
N SER A 265 8.30 11.52 12.75
CA SER A 265 9.01 11.14 11.52
C SER A 265 9.32 12.35 10.63
N LEU A 266 8.42 13.32 10.53
CA LEU A 266 8.69 14.59 9.83
C LEU A 266 9.87 15.35 10.46
N LYS A 267 10.02 15.31 11.78
CA LYS A 267 11.16 15.92 12.49
C LYS A 267 12.46 15.14 12.28
N ASN A 268 12.38 13.81 12.35
CA ASN A 268 13.55 12.95 12.13
C ASN A 268 14.05 13.07 10.69
N PHE A 269 13.17 13.38 9.73
CA PHE A 269 13.57 13.61 8.35
C PHE A 269 14.63 14.73 8.21
N ASP A 270 14.47 15.85 8.93
CA ASP A 270 15.44 16.95 8.90
C ASP A 270 16.85 16.49 9.38
N THR A 271 16.93 15.41 10.18
CA THR A 271 18.19 14.84 10.66
C THR A 271 18.91 13.97 9.63
N ILE A 272 18.15 13.32 8.72
CA ILE A 272 18.71 12.47 7.66
C ILE A 272 18.91 13.24 6.34
N LYS A 273 18.41 14.48 6.22
CA LYS A 273 18.54 15.31 5.01
C LYS A 273 19.97 15.37 4.48
N ASN A 274 20.93 15.72 5.34
CA ASN A 274 22.35 15.79 4.96
C ASN A 274 22.92 14.42 4.51
N LYS A 275 22.37 13.31 5.03
CA LYS A 275 22.76 11.98 4.61
C LYS A 275 22.21 11.64 3.22
N LEU A 276 20.99 12.09 2.90
CA LEU A 276 20.38 11.95 1.58
C LEU A 276 21.15 12.72 0.50
N ASP A 277 21.73 13.88 0.84
CA ASP A 277 22.56 14.66 -0.09
C ASP A 277 23.86 13.94 -0.49
N ASN A 278 24.30 12.97 0.31
CA ASN A 278 25.50 12.17 0.10
C ASN A 278 25.24 10.82 -0.59
N LEU A 279 24.01 10.57 -1.05
CA LEU A 279 23.72 9.37 -1.85
C LEU A 279 24.59 9.33 -3.11
N GLU A 280 24.93 8.13 -3.56
CA GLU A 280 25.60 7.91 -4.85
C GLU A 280 24.60 7.52 -5.95
N GLY A 281 25.03 7.65 -7.21
CA GLY A 281 24.22 7.27 -8.35
C GLY A 281 22.98 8.16 -8.57
N PRO A 282 21.95 7.65 -9.28
CA PRO A 282 20.76 8.43 -9.63
C PRO A 282 19.97 8.93 -8.41
N GLY A 283 19.99 8.15 -7.31
CA GLY A 283 19.28 8.48 -6.07
C GLY A 283 19.66 9.85 -5.51
N LYS A 284 20.92 10.28 -5.67
CA LYS A 284 21.42 11.59 -5.25
C LYS A 284 20.61 12.77 -5.76
N TYR A 285 20.14 12.69 -7.01
CA TYR A 285 19.44 13.80 -7.66
C TYR A 285 17.93 13.71 -7.47
N ILE A 286 17.42 12.49 -7.24
CA ILE A 286 16.00 12.22 -7.22
C ILE A 286 15.47 12.30 -5.79
N VAL A 287 16.09 11.58 -4.85
CA VAL A 287 15.58 11.37 -3.49
C VAL A 287 15.54 12.67 -2.68
N PRO A 288 16.63 13.46 -2.54
CA PRO A 288 16.59 14.66 -1.71
C PRO A 288 15.51 15.65 -2.15
N GLN A 289 15.40 15.89 -3.47
CA GLN A 289 14.43 16.83 -4.02
C GLN A 289 12.99 16.37 -3.77
N ILE A 290 12.66 15.10 -4.03
CA ILE A 290 11.28 14.63 -3.85
C ILE A 290 10.86 14.66 -2.39
N PHE A 291 11.76 14.26 -1.49
CA PHE A 291 11.47 14.30 -0.07
C PHE A 291 11.39 15.74 0.45
N GLU A 292 12.29 16.62 0.06
CA GLU A 292 12.24 18.03 0.49
C GLU A 292 10.91 18.68 0.06
N ASN A 293 10.50 18.47 -1.19
CA ASN A 293 9.20 18.93 -1.68
C ASN A 293 8.06 18.35 -0.85
N PHE A 294 8.08 17.04 -0.59
CA PHE A 294 7.04 16.37 0.19
C PHE A 294 6.96 16.92 1.62
N ILE A 295 8.09 17.04 2.30
CA ILE A 295 8.15 17.49 3.70
C ILE A 295 7.74 18.96 3.82
N ASN A 296 8.09 19.78 2.84
CA ASN A 296 7.70 21.20 2.80
C ASN A 296 6.17 21.37 2.75
N GLU A 297 5.41 20.42 2.19
CA GLU A 297 3.94 20.44 2.26
C GLU A 297 3.43 20.44 3.71
N PHE A 298 4.16 19.82 4.64
CA PHE A 298 3.76 19.65 6.04
C PHE A 298 4.40 20.65 7.01
N LYS A 299 5.35 21.48 6.58
CA LYS A 299 5.98 22.51 7.43
C LYS A 299 5.07 23.71 7.70
N PHE A 300 5.09 24.27 8.91
CA PHE A 300 4.28 25.44 9.27
C PHE A 300 5.06 26.74 9.15
N GLN A 301 4.40 27.81 8.71
CA GLN A 301 4.92 29.17 8.91
C GLN A 301 4.76 29.53 10.40
N ASN A 302 5.78 30.15 11.01
CA ASN A 302 5.80 30.52 12.43
C ASN A 302 5.62 29.33 13.40
N ASP A 303 6.23 28.19 13.10
CA ASP A 303 6.11 26.96 13.91
C ASP A 303 6.46 27.15 15.40
N GLU A 304 7.32 28.10 15.73
CA GLU A 304 7.73 28.41 17.11
C GLU A 304 6.58 28.99 17.96
N ASN A 305 5.58 29.62 17.35
CA ASN A 305 4.47 30.28 18.05
C ASN A 305 3.26 29.36 18.27
N LEU A 306 3.28 28.15 17.71
CA LEU A 306 2.19 27.20 17.79
C LEU A 306 2.39 26.23 18.97
N SER A 307 1.34 26.04 19.77
CA SER A 307 1.29 25.01 20.80
C SER A 307 1.39 23.60 20.20
N ASN A 308 1.70 22.61 21.04
CA ASN A 308 1.78 21.24 20.57
C ASN A 308 0.45 20.69 20.03
N GLU A 309 -0.68 21.12 20.61
CA GLU A 309 -2.02 20.72 20.15
C GLU A 309 -2.40 21.46 18.86
N GLU A 310 -2.01 22.73 18.72
CA GLU A 310 -2.17 23.50 17.47
C GLU A 310 -1.51 22.81 16.29
N LYS A 311 -0.25 22.40 16.48
CA LYS A 311 0.50 21.68 15.44
C LYS A 311 -0.20 20.38 15.04
N LYS A 312 -0.90 19.69 15.95
CA LYS A 312 -1.57 18.42 15.63
C LYS A 312 -2.79 18.64 14.75
N TYR A 313 -3.72 19.52 15.14
CA TYR A 313 -4.92 19.73 14.33
C TYR A 313 -4.59 20.43 13.01
N LEU A 314 -3.58 21.31 12.97
CA LEU A 314 -3.12 21.94 11.72
C LEU A 314 -2.40 20.93 10.82
N LEU A 315 -1.65 19.97 11.37
CA LEU A 315 -1.05 18.89 10.59
C LEU A 315 -2.15 18.02 9.96
N ARG A 316 -3.20 17.68 10.71
CA ARG A 316 -4.37 16.96 10.17
C ARG A 316 -5.06 17.75 9.06
N ALA A 317 -5.21 19.07 9.20
CA ALA A 317 -5.75 19.91 8.13
C ALA A 317 -4.91 19.84 6.84
N LYS A 318 -3.58 19.85 6.95
CA LYS A 318 -2.68 19.67 5.79
C LYS A 318 -2.77 18.26 5.19
N LEU A 319 -2.80 17.23 6.03
CA LEU A 319 -3.00 15.84 5.61
C LEU A 319 -4.35 15.65 4.90
N ALA A 320 -5.41 16.30 5.38
CA ALA A 320 -6.70 16.26 4.73
C ALA A 320 -6.64 16.79 3.29
N LYS A 321 -6.00 17.94 3.08
CA LYS A 321 -5.77 18.52 1.76
C LYS A 321 -4.99 17.56 0.87
N TRP A 322 -3.84 17.10 1.35
CA TRP A 322 -2.98 16.20 0.59
C TRP A 322 -3.70 14.88 0.24
N HIS A 323 -4.38 14.25 1.19
CA HIS A 323 -5.15 13.03 0.91
C HIS A 323 -6.28 13.27 -0.12
N CYS A 324 -6.94 14.43 -0.08
CA CYS A 324 -7.97 14.77 -1.06
C CYS A 324 -7.40 14.96 -2.47
N GLU A 325 -6.25 15.62 -2.60
CA GLU A 325 -5.51 15.77 -3.87
C GLU A 325 -5.09 14.40 -4.42
N GLN A 326 -4.68 13.48 -3.55
CA GLN A 326 -4.34 12.09 -3.88
C GLN A 326 -5.57 11.16 -4.01
N LYS A 327 -6.78 11.72 -4.04
CA LYS A 327 -8.06 10.98 -4.22
C LYS A 327 -8.33 9.93 -3.14
N ARG A 328 -7.69 10.05 -1.97
CA ARG A 328 -7.93 9.26 -0.75
C ARG A 328 -8.99 9.91 0.13
N TYR A 329 -10.21 9.99 -0.39
CA TYR A 329 -11.33 10.72 0.21
C TYR A 329 -11.70 10.27 1.63
N ALA A 330 -11.64 8.98 1.93
CA ALA A 330 -11.87 8.48 3.28
C ALA A 330 -10.86 9.04 4.29
N MET A 331 -9.58 9.09 3.93
CA MET A 331 -8.54 9.67 4.79
C MET A 331 -8.67 11.18 4.91
N ALA A 332 -9.09 11.87 3.84
CA ALA A 332 -9.41 13.29 3.91
C ALA A 332 -10.55 13.56 4.92
N ALA A 333 -11.65 12.80 4.83
CA ALA A 333 -12.78 12.91 5.74
C ALA A 333 -12.39 12.64 7.20
N ILE A 334 -11.57 11.60 7.46
CA ILE A 334 -11.04 11.29 8.80
C ILE A 334 -10.25 12.48 9.34
N ASN A 335 -9.27 12.96 8.57
CA ASN A 335 -8.39 14.04 9.03
C ASN A 335 -9.15 15.36 9.25
N ILE A 336 -10.13 15.69 8.40
CA ILE A 336 -11.01 16.85 8.61
C ILE A 336 -11.79 16.70 9.92
N ASN A 337 -12.43 15.54 10.11
CA ASN A 337 -13.29 15.30 11.25
C ASN A 337 -12.52 15.43 12.58
N GLU A 338 -11.37 14.76 12.66
CA GLU A 338 -10.51 14.78 13.85
C GLU A 338 -9.80 16.14 14.05
N ALA A 339 -9.49 16.89 12.98
CA ALA A 339 -8.89 18.22 13.12
C ALA A 339 -9.88 19.23 13.70
N ILE A 340 -11.13 19.24 13.23
CA ILE A 340 -12.15 20.18 13.71
C ILE A 340 -12.50 19.89 15.17
N VAL A 341 -12.61 18.61 15.55
CA VAL A 341 -12.90 18.21 16.93
C VAL A 341 -11.79 18.66 17.88
N ASP A 342 -10.53 18.37 17.57
CA ASP A 342 -9.40 18.78 18.43
C ASP A 342 -9.29 20.32 18.52
N PHE A 343 -9.51 21.03 17.42
CA PHE A 343 -9.54 22.49 17.41
C PHE A 343 -10.61 23.06 18.34
N ILE A 344 -11.85 22.54 18.27
CA ILE A 344 -12.95 23.01 19.14
C ILE A 344 -12.70 22.65 20.60
N MET A 345 -12.15 21.46 20.87
CA MET A 345 -11.74 21.06 22.22
C MET A 345 -10.77 22.07 22.84
N GLU A 346 -9.72 22.44 22.09
CA GLU A 346 -8.72 23.40 22.55
C GLU A 346 -9.31 24.82 22.70
N VAL A 347 -10.01 25.32 21.68
CA VAL A 347 -10.49 26.70 21.64
C VAL A 347 -11.52 27.01 22.72
N LEU A 348 -12.43 26.07 22.98
CA LEU A 348 -13.51 26.24 23.96
C LEU A 348 -13.14 25.72 25.35
N ASN A 349 -11.96 25.11 25.51
CA ASN A 349 -11.43 24.59 26.77
C ASN A 349 -12.44 23.65 27.48
N PHE A 350 -12.87 22.60 26.79
CA PHE A 350 -13.77 21.59 27.39
C PHE A 350 -13.04 20.77 28.49
N PRO A 351 -13.74 20.39 29.58
CA PRO A 351 -13.11 19.84 30.80
C PRO A 351 -12.61 18.40 30.64
N ILE A 352 -11.41 18.14 31.19
CA ILE A 352 -10.75 16.82 31.20
C ILE A 352 -11.30 15.92 32.31
N LYS A 353 -11.56 14.65 31.99
CA LYS A 353 -11.82 13.61 33.00
C LYS A 353 -10.58 12.77 33.24
N ASP A 354 -10.16 12.66 34.49
CA ASP A 354 -8.96 11.94 34.96
C ASP A 354 -9.11 10.41 34.98
N THR A 355 -9.68 9.85 33.90
CA THR A 355 -9.79 8.41 33.70
C THR A 355 -9.30 8.09 32.30
N LYS A 356 -8.56 6.98 32.13
CA LYS A 356 -7.87 6.50 30.91
C LYS A 356 -8.71 6.39 29.61
N ALA A 357 -9.91 6.95 29.53
CA ALA A 357 -10.72 7.07 28.33
C ALA A 357 -10.91 8.56 27.98
N LYS A 358 -10.33 9.00 26.85
CA LYS A 358 -10.50 10.33 26.20
C LYS A 358 -11.95 10.70 25.83
N THR A 359 -12.95 9.97 26.29
CA THR A 359 -14.28 9.94 25.68
C THR A 359 -15.14 11.18 25.94
N SER A 360 -14.97 11.95 27.02
CA SER A 360 -15.92 13.03 27.34
C SER A 360 -15.67 14.38 26.66
N GLU A 361 -14.42 14.85 26.52
CA GLU A 361 -14.13 16.16 25.89
C GLU A 361 -14.48 16.15 24.41
N THR A 362 -14.05 15.07 23.75
CA THR A 362 -14.35 14.80 22.36
C THR A 362 -15.86 14.76 22.13
N ASP A 363 -16.63 14.16 23.05
CA ASP A 363 -18.09 14.12 22.93
C ASP A 363 -18.73 15.52 23.07
N LEU A 364 -18.26 16.37 23.99
CA LEU A 364 -18.77 17.75 24.12
C LEU A 364 -18.48 18.59 22.88
N ALA A 365 -17.26 18.49 22.33
CA ALA A 365 -16.90 19.18 21.09
C ALA A 365 -17.75 18.69 19.90
N LYS A 366 -17.98 17.38 19.78
CA LYS A 366 -18.86 16.80 18.76
C LYS A 366 -20.30 17.28 18.90
N ILE A 367 -20.86 17.28 20.12
CA ILE A 367 -22.21 17.79 20.39
C ILE A 367 -22.30 19.28 20.07
N TRP A 368 -21.27 20.05 20.42
CA TRP A 368 -21.21 21.47 20.07
C TRP A 368 -21.25 21.66 18.55
N LEU A 369 -20.44 20.91 17.79
CA LEU A 369 -20.43 20.95 16.33
C LEU A 369 -21.78 20.57 15.71
N GLU A 370 -22.45 19.54 16.23
CA GLU A 370 -23.80 19.14 15.80
C GLU A 370 -24.87 20.21 16.08
N LYS A 371 -24.71 20.98 17.16
CA LYS A 371 -25.61 22.10 17.48
C LYS A 371 -25.31 23.32 16.60
N ILE A 372 -24.03 23.59 16.34
CA ILE A 372 -23.57 24.72 15.52
C ILE A 372 -23.97 24.58 14.06
N GLU A 373 -24.05 23.36 13.52
CA GLU A 373 -24.54 23.13 12.16
C GLU A 373 -25.97 23.70 11.93
N LYS A 374 -26.76 23.87 13.00
CA LYS A 374 -28.16 24.31 12.96
C LYS A 374 -28.36 25.80 13.25
N VAL A 375 -27.28 26.56 13.49
CA VAL A 375 -27.38 28.00 13.76
C VAL A 375 -27.48 28.80 12.46
N GLU A 376 -28.01 30.03 12.54
CA GLU A 376 -28.16 30.90 11.37
C GLU A 376 -26.84 31.60 10.95
N ASP A 377 -25.91 31.78 11.88
CA ASP A 377 -24.65 32.48 11.63
C ASP A 377 -23.69 31.61 10.79
N GLU A 378 -23.62 31.88 9.49
CA GLU A 378 -22.82 31.13 8.52
C GLU A 378 -21.31 31.09 8.85
N GLU A 379 -20.76 32.10 9.54
CA GLU A 379 -19.32 32.13 9.87
C GLU A 379 -18.92 31.07 10.89
N ILE A 380 -19.83 30.74 11.82
CA ILE A 380 -19.61 29.69 12.82
C ILE A 380 -20.23 28.37 12.37
N LYS A 381 -21.36 28.40 11.67
CA LYS A 381 -22.05 27.22 11.14
C LYS A 381 -21.15 26.35 10.28
N LYS A 382 -20.26 26.96 9.47
CA LYS A 382 -19.31 26.24 8.61
C LYS A 382 -18.52 25.15 9.35
N TYR A 383 -18.17 25.34 10.62
CA TYR A 383 -17.47 24.32 11.41
C TYR A 383 -18.36 23.10 11.68
N GLY A 384 -19.62 23.34 12.05
CA GLY A 384 -20.62 22.30 12.25
C GLY A 384 -20.93 21.54 10.95
N THR A 385 -21.15 22.26 9.85
CA THR A 385 -21.40 21.66 8.52
C THR A 385 -20.24 20.78 8.08
N MET A 386 -19.00 21.29 8.14
CA MET A 386 -17.81 20.51 7.83
C MET A 386 -17.73 19.22 8.66
N TYR A 387 -17.98 19.30 9.98
CA TYR A 387 -17.94 18.13 10.86
C TYR A 387 -19.04 17.09 10.53
N VAL A 388 -20.29 17.52 10.40
CA VAL A 388 -21.44 16.63 10.18
C VAL A 388 -21.33 15.89 8.85
N GLU A 389 -21.03 16.62 7.78
CA GLU A 389 -20.91 16.03 6.44
C GLU A 389 -19.70 15.09 6.36
N THR A 390 -18.52 15.52 6.81
CA THR A 390 -17.33 14.64 6.76
C THR A 390 -17.46 13.43 7.67
N ARG A 391 -18.18 13.52 8.79
CA ARG A 391 -18.52 12.36 9.63
C ARG A 391 -19.40 11.38 8.88
N SER A 392 -20.40 11.88 8.15
CA SER A 392 -21.28 11.05 7.33
C SER A 392 -20.45 10.27 6.29
N ILE A 393 -19.65 10.97 5.50
CA ILE A 393 -18.75 10.39 4.49
C ILE A 393 -17.80 9.36 5.10
N ARG A 394 -17.17 9.69 6.23
CA ARG A 394 -16.25 8.79 6.94
C ARG A 394 -16.95 7.52 7.37
N ASN A 395 -18.13 7.63 7.98
CA ASN A 395 -18.88 6.47 8.48
C ASN A 395 -19.35 5.59 7.31
N LYS A 396 -19.86 6.19 6.23
CA LYS A 396 -20.23 5.49 4.99
C LYS A 396 -19.04 4.71 4.42
N SER A 397 -17.89 5.36 4.32
CA SER A 397 -16.64 4.77 3.82
C SER A 397 -16.14 3.63 4.71
N ALA A 398 -16.10 3.84 6.03
CA ALA A 398 -15.59 2.85 6.99
C ALA A 398 -16.47 1.59 7.08
N HIS A 399 -17.78 1.73 6.89
CA HIS A 399 -18.71 0.60 6.88
C HIS A 399 -18.89 -0.02 5.50
N SER A 400 -18.29 0.54 4.44
CA SER A 400 -18.44 0.08 3.06
C SER A 400 -19.92 -0.16 2.71
N LEU A 401 -20.77 0.81 3.04
CA LEU A 401 -22.23 0.65 2.97
C LEU A 401 -22.69 0.31 1.54
N GLU A 402 -23.56 -0.69 1.43
CA GLU A 402 -24.20 -1.06 0.17
C GLU A 402 -25.19 0.05 -0.26
N ARG A 403 -25.20 0.40 -1.55
CA ARG A 403 -26.20 1.26 -2.24
C ARG A 403 -26.09 2.78 -2.03
N GLU A 404 -24.98 3.30 -1.51
CA GLU A 404 -24.73 4.75 -1.52
C GLU A 404 -24.28 5.21 -2.92
N THR A 405 -25.01 6.15 -3.53
CA THR A 405 -24.73 6.62 -4.90
C THR A 405 -24.34 8.10 -4.99
N ASP A 406 -24.38 8.85 -3.89
CA ASP A 406 -24.08 10.28 -3.88
C ASP A 406 -22.57 10.58 -3.79
N LEU A 407 -21.81 10.07 -4.77
CA LEU A 407 -20.35 10.18 -4.81
C LEU A 407 -19.90 11.61 -5.15
N LYS A 408 -20.65 12.30 -6.02
CA LYS A 408 -20.19 13.55 -6.65
C LYS A 408 -20.23 14.71 -5.67
N ASP A 409 -21.30 14.82 -4.88
CA ASP A 409 -21.44 15.91 -3.92
C ASP A 409 -20.52 15.66 -2.70
N ASP A 410 -20.38 14.42 -2.24
CA ASP A 410 -19.42 14.05 -1.19
C ASP A 410 -17.98 14.44 -1.58
N ILE A 411 -17.53 14.12 -2.80
CA ILE A 411 -16.19 14.50 -3.29
C ILE A 411 -16.03 16.02 -3.38
N LYS A 412 -17.02 16.71 -3.94
CA LYS A 412 -16.99 18.17 -4.09
C LYS A 412 -16.88 18.84 -2.71
N ASN A 413 -17.63 18.37 -1.73
CA ASN A 413 -17.60 18.92 -0.37
C ASN A 413 -16.24 18.66 0.29
N LEU A 414 -15.64 17.47 0.14
CA LEU A 414 -14.28 17.20 0.61
C LEU A 414 -13.21 18.09 -0.04
N GLU A 415 -13.31 18.36 -1.34
CA GLU A 415 -12.38 19.26 -2.04
C GLU A 415 -12.49 20.69 -1.49
N ILE A 416 -13.70 21.17 -1.21
CA ILE A 416 -13.92 22.49 -0.59
C ILE A 416 -13.38 22.51 0.85
N TYR A 417 -13.77 21.53 1.68
CA TYR A 417 -13.43 21.51 3.10
C TYR A 417 -11.93 21.31 3.32
N SER A 418 -11.29 20.38 2.60
CA SER A 418 -9.85 20.15 2.72
C SER A 418 -9.01 21.36 2.27
N SER A 419 -9.52 22.16 1.32
CA SER A 419 -8.86 23.39 0.87
C SER A 419 -9.02 24.57 1.84
N THR A 420 -10.10 24.60 2.63
CA THR A 420 -10.47 25.74 3.49
C THR A 420 -10.23 25.51 4.98
N ILE A 421 -10.12 24.25 5.42
CA ILE A 421 -10.01 23.88 6.82
C ILE A 421 -8.81 24.53 7.49
N PHE A 422 -7.63 24.51 6.87
CA PHE A 422 -6.41 25.05 7.49
C PHE A 422 -6.58 26.51 7.94
N ASN A 423 -7.11 27.37 7.07
CA ASN A 423 -7.36 28.78 7.40
C ASN A 423 -8.48 28.94 8.44
N SER A 424 -9.49 28.07 8.40
CA SER A 424 -10.56 28.07 9.41
C SER A 424 -10.00 27.75 10.80
N LEU A 425 -9.11 26.78 10.93
CA LEU A 425 -8.51 26.40 12.23
C LEU A 425 -7.52 27.44 12.79
N LEU A 426 -7.14 28.47 12.01
CA LEU A 426 -6.40 29.62 12.53
C LEU A 426 -7.31 30.67 13.19
N SER A 427 -8.62 30.62 12.96
CA SER A 427 -9.58 31.64 13.39
C SER A 427 -10.12 31.39 14.81
N LYS A 428 -9.24 31.24 15.80
CA LYS A 428 -9.61 30.93 17.19
C LYS A 428 -10.53 31.99 17.82
N ASP A 429 -10.18 33.26 17.64
CA ASP A 429 -10.88 34.37 18.28
C ASP A 429 -12.30 34.52 17.75
N LEU A 430 -12.52 34.25 16.45
CA LEU A 430 -13.84 34.19 15.85
C LEU A 430 -14.73 33.18 16.58
N VAL A 431 -14.23 31.95 16.79
CA VAL A 431 -15.00 30.89 17.45
C VAL A 431 -15.33 31.27 18.89
N LYS A 432 -14.37 31.82 19.63
CA LYS A 432 -14.59 32.30 21.01
C LYS A 432 -15.63 33.42 21.07
N GLU A 433 -15.52 34.40 20.18
CA GLU A 433 -16.47 35.53 20.12
C GLU A 433 -17.89 35.05 19.82
N LYS A 434 -18.05 34.21 18.79
CA LYS A 434 -19.36 33.69 18.38
C LYS A 434 -19.97 32.80 19.46
N ASP A 435 -19.19 31.89 20.06
CA ASP A 435 -19.70 31.05 21.15
C ASP A 435 -20.04 31.85 22.41
N SER A 436 -19.32 32.94 22.71
CA SER A 436 -19.65 33.81 23.86
C SER A 436 -21.04 34.44 23.76
N LYS A 437 -21.50 34.71 22.53
CA LYS A 437 -22.85 35.23 22.24
C LYS A 437 -23.90 34.13 22.32
N LEU A 438 -23.56 32.91 21.90
CA LEU A 438 -24.46 31.77 21.89
C LEU A 438 -24.59 31.08 23.27
N GLY A 439 -23.54 31.14 24.09
CA GLY A 439 -23.44 30.48 25.39
C GLY A 439 -23.51 28.95 25.34
N LEU A 440 -23.26 28.34 24.18
CA LEU A 440 -23.45 26.90 23.95
C LEU A 440 -22.42 26.08 24.71
N SER A 441 -21.13 26.43 24.62
CA SER A 441 -20.07 25.69 25.33
C SER A 441 -20.26 25.73 26.84
N GLU A 442 -20.58 26.90 27.41
CA GLU A 442 -20.82 27.07 28.85
C GLU A 442 -22.07 26.35 29.33
N LYS A 443 -23.10 26.23 28.49
CA LYS A 443 -24.26 25.39 28.79
C LYS A 443 -23.87 23.91 28.85
N LEU A 444 -23.13 23.43 27.83
CA LEU A 444 -22.67 22.04 27.76
C LEU A 444 -21.75 21.66 28.93
N LYS A 445 -20.82 22.54 29.32
CA LYS A 445 -19.93 22.33 30.48
C LYS A 445 -20.73 22.19 31.77
N ARG A 446 -21.73 23.05 31.99
CA ARG A 446 -22.61 22.98 33.17
C ARG A 446 -23.43 21.70 33.21
N GLU A 447 -24.06 21.33 32.09
CA GLU A 447 -24.81 20.07 31.96
C GLU A 447 -23.92 18.87 32.29
N TYR A 448 -22.69 18.86 31.78
CA TYR A 448 -21.70 17.83 32.08
C TYR A 448 -21.32 17.77 33.57
N GLU A 449 -21.03 18.91 34.20
CA GLU A 449 -20.71 18.97 35.63
C GLU A 449 -21.86 18.46 36.51
N GLU A 450 -23.11 18.79 36.16
CA GLU A 450 -24.29 18.31 36.87
C GLU A 450 -24.45 16.79 36.74
N GLU A 451 -24.24 16.23 35.55
CA GLU A 451 -24.23 14.79 35.35
C GLU A 451 -23.11 14.09 36.14
N GLU A 452 -21.91 14.68 36.16
CA GLU A 452 -20.79 14.14 36.94
C GLU A 452 -21.06 14.19 38.45
N LYS A 453 -21.68 15.27 38.94
CA LYS A 453 -22.14 15.36 40.34
C LYS A 453 -23.20 14.30 40.64
N LYS A 454 -24.15 14.06 39.74
CA LYS A 454 -25.15 12.98 39.88
C LYS A 454 -24.48 11.60 39.92
N LYS A 455 -23.54 11.33 39.01
CA LYS A 455 -22.77 10.07 38.98
C LYS A 455 -21.91 9.86 40.24
N LYS A 456 -21.35 10.92 40.82
CA LYS A 456 -20.60 10.86 42.09
C LYS A 456 -21.51 10.69 43.31
N ASN A 457 -22.73 11.24 43.29
CA ASN A 457 -23.69 11.17 44.39
C ASN A 457 -24.55 9.89 44.38
N GLU A 458 -24.55 9.10 43.31
CA GLU A 458 -25.09 7.74 43.32
C GLU A 458 -24.17 6.82 44.14
N LYS A 459 -24.55 6.55 45.41
CA LYS A 459 -23.88 5.61 46.31
C LYS A 459 -23.58 4.28 45.59
N LYS A 460 -22.30 3.87 45.52
CA LYS A 460 -21.91 2.47 45.27
C LYS A 460 -22.64 1.59 46.28
N GLY A 461 -23.45 0.64 45.81
CA GLY A 461 -24.17 -0.27 46.69
C GLY A 461 -23.21 -1.24 47.39
N ASP A 462 -23.44 -1.49 48.66
CA ASP A 462 -22.65 -2.36 49.56
C ASP A 462 -22.88 -3.88 49.28
N PHE A 463 -23.19 -4.21 48.03
CA PHE A 463 -23.60 -5.55 47.56
C PHE A 463 -22.43 -6.25 46.90
N ASN A 464 -22.16 -7.47 47.36
CA ASN A 464 -21.06 -8.30 46.87
C ASN A 464 -21.48 -9.11 45.64
N LEU A 465 -20.50 -9.54 44.86
CA LEU A 465 -20.69 -10.56 43.83
C LEU A 465 -20.11 -11.88 44.30
N PHE A 466 -20.93 -12.92 44.40
CA PHE A 466 -20.48 -14.28 44.60
C PHE A 466 -20.40 -15.04 43.28
N VAL A 467 -19.23 -15.61 42.97
CA VAL A 467 -18.98 -16.36 41.73
C VAL A 467 -18.75 -17.84 42.05
N ILE A 468 -19.66 -18.68 41.53
CA ILE A 468 -19.53 -20.13 41.54
C ILE A 468 -18.96 -20.55 40.19
N SER A 469 -17.67 -20.91 40.18
CA SER A 469 -16.94 -21.30 38.97
C SER A 469 -15.68 -22.08 39.32
N ASP A 470 -15.25 -22.98 38.44
CA ASP A 470 -13.96 -23.67 38.54
C ASP A 470 -12.79 -22.70 38.24
N LYS A 471 -13.00 -21.79 37.28
CA LYS A 471 -12.09 -20.70 36.91
C LYS A 471 -12.61 -19.36 37.43
N GLY A 472 -11.72 -18.53 37.98
CA GLY A 472 -12.08 -17.15 38.35
C GLY A 472 -12.40 -16.30 37.13
N LEU A 473 -13.00 -15.12 37.34
CA LEU A 473 -13.18 -14.13 36.29
C LEU A 473 -11.84 -13.43 35.97
N ASP A 474 -11.65 -13.00 34.73
CA ASP A 474 -10.50 -12.19 34.36
C ASP A 474 -10.67 -10.71 34.79
N SER A 475 -9.58 -9.93 34.73
CA SER A 475 -9.57 -8.53 35.18
C SER A 475 -10.52 -7.64 34.38
N GLU A 476 -10.71 -7.89 33.09
CA GLU A 476 -11.62 -7.13 32.22
C GLU A 476 -13.08 -7.46 32.52
N GLU A 477 -13.41 -8.73 32.77
CA GLU A 477 -14.74 -9.19 33.16
C GLU A 477 -15.14 -8.57 34.50
N ILE A 478 -14.22 -8.54 35.48
CA ILE A 478 -14.45 -7.88 36.77
C ILE A 478 -14.72 -6.39 36.57
N ILE A 479 -13.94 -5.69 35.74
CA ILE A 479 -14.15 -4.26 35.44
C ILE A 479 -15.50 -4.05 34.75
N THR A 480 -15.86 -4.91 33.81
CA THR A 480 -17.12 -4.83 33.07
C THR A 480 -18.32 -4.98 34.01
N ILE A 481 -18.31 -5.99 34.88
CA ILE A 481 -19.38 -6.21 35.85
C ILE A 481 -19.44 -5.06 36.86
N LYS A 482 -18.29 -4.58 37.35
CA LYS A 482 -18.21 -3.42 38.25
C LYS A 482 -18.82 -2.16 37.63
N ASN A 483 -18.43 -1.83 36.41
CA ASN A 483 -18.91 -0.65 35.71
C ASN A 483 -20.41 -0.75 35.40
N LYS A 484 -20.88 -1.96 35.06
CA LYS A 484 -22.27 -2.18 34.64
C LYS A 484 -23.25 -2.30 35.81
N PHE A 485 -22.88 -2.99 36.89
CA PHE A 485 -23.79 -3.33 38.00
C PHE A 485 -23.44 -2.71 39.34
N LYS A 486 -22.35 -1.92 39.41
CA LYS A 486 -21.96 -1.12 40.58
C LYS A 486 -21.81 -1.93 41.88
N ILE A 487 -21.16 -3.10 41.78
CA ILE A 487 -20.88 -4.05 42.88
C ILE A 487 -19.57 -3.76 43.63
N ALA A 488 -19.37 -4.40 44.79
CA ALA A 488 -18.18 -4.29 45.64
C ALA A 488 -16.84 -4.57 44.93
N GLU A 489 -15.72 -4.12 45.53
CA GLU A 489 -14.40 -4.09 44.90
C GLU A 489 -13.79 -5.46 44.55
N GLN A 490 -14.19 -6.55 45.21
CA GLN A 490 -13.68 -7.89 44.90
C GLN A 490 -14.81 -8.92 44.95
N PRO A 491 -14.97 -9.76 43.91
CA PRO A 491 -15.90 -10.88 43.96
C PRO A 491 -15.48 -11.89 45.03
N ILE A 492 -16.47 -12.46 45.72
CA ILE A 492 -16.31 -13.59 46.60
C ILE A 492 -16.29 -14.85 45.73
N TYR A 493 -15.31 -15.72 45.95
CA TYR A 493 -15.16 -16.97 45.20
C TYR A 493 -15.34 -18.20 46.07
N LEU A 494 -15.52 -19.35 45.42
CA LEU A 494 -15.34 -20.66 46.04
C LEU A 494 -13.90 -20.81 46.58
N SER A 495 -13.78 -21.37 47.77
CA SER A 495 -12.50 -21.82 48.34
C SER A 495 -11.94 -22.98 47.52
N LYS A 496 -10.65 -23.31 47.71
CA LYS A 496 -9.99 -24.40 46.97
C LYS A 496 -10.76 -25.73 47.05
N LYS A 497 -11.23 -26.09 48.25
CA LYS A 497 -12.00 -27.31 48.48
C LYS A 497 -13.39 -27.27 47.82
N GLU A 498 -14.05 -26.12 47.83
CA GLU A 498 -15.36 -25.95 47.18
C GLU A 498 -15.25 -25.93 45.64
N LYS A 499 -14.14 -25.44 45.07
CA LYS A 499 -13.87 -25.51 43.63
C LYS A 499 -13.69 -26.93 43.15
N GLU A 500 -12.96 -27.76 43.90
CA GLU A 500 -12.80 -29.19 43.60
C GLU A 500 -14.16 -29.90 43.62
N LYS A 501 -15.03 -29.55 44.57
CA LYS A 501 -16.41 -30.04 44.64
C LYS A 501 -17.26 -29.55 43.47
N TRP A 502 -17.15 -28.27 43.10
CA TRP A 502 -17.89 -27.71 41.96
C TRP A 502 -17.50 -28.41 40.66
N LYS A 503 -16.21 -28.64 40.46
CA LYS A 503 -15.71 -29.40 39.31
C LYS A 503 -16.27 -30.83 39.30
N SER A 504 -16.21 -31.53 40.44
CA SER A 504 -16.81 -32.87 40.55
C SER A 504 -18.32 -32.88 40.34
N ALA A 505 -19.03 -31.82 40.77
CA ALA A 505 -20.49 -31.71 40.61
C ALA A 505 -20.87 -31.55 39.14
N CYS A 506 -20.16 -30.68 38.39
CA CYS A 506 -20.34 -30.54 36.94
C CYS A 506 -20.02 -31.84 36.18
N GLU A 507 -19.06 -32.64 36.65
CA GLU A 507 -18.69 -33.91 36.02
C GLU A 507 -19.69 -35.04 36.32
N LYS A 508 -20.20 -35.11 37.56
CA LYS A 508 -21.07 -36.22 38.01
C LYS A 508 -22.56 -35.94 37.85
N ASN A 509 -22.97 -34.67 37.81
CA ASN A 509 -24.36 -34.22 37.77
C ASN A 509 -25.25 -34.86 38.85
N ASP A 510 -24.72 -34.98 40.08
CA ASP A 510 -25.46 -35.57 41.18
C ASP A 510 -26.30 -34.55 41.97
N LYS A 511 -27.44 -35.03 42.49
CA LYS A 511 -28.39 -34.23 43.27
C LYS A 511 -27.89 -33.91 44.69
N GLU A 512 -26.92 -34.67 45.21
CA GLU A 512 -26.34 -34.41 46.54
C GLU A 512 -25.52 -33.11 46.53
N SER A 513 -24.79 -32.87 45.44
CA SER A 513 -24.05 -31.63 45.19
C SER A 513 -24.96 -30.40 45.13
N LEU A 514 -26.19 -30.53 44.62
CA LEU A 514 -27.16 -29.42 44.60
C LEU A 514 -27.45 -28.90 46.02
N GLU A 515 -27.71 -29.79 46.98
CA GLU A 515 -27.99 -29.41 48.36
C GLU A 515 -26.75 -28.86 49.07
N GLU A 516 -25.56 -29.31 48.70
CA GLU A 516 -24.30 -28.75 49.20
C GLU A 516 -24.09 -27.30 48.70
N PHE A 517 -24.32 -27.03 47.41
CA PHE A 517 -24.15 -25.68 46.87
C PHE A 517 -25.22 -24.70 47.36
N LYS A 518 -26.44 -25.15 47.68
CA LYS A 518 -27.44 -24.31 48.37
C LYS A 518 -26.95 -23.84 49.75
N LYS A 519 -26.26 -24.71 50.50
CA LYS A 519 -25.65 -24.34 51.80
C LYS A 519 -24.50 -23.35 51.62
N ILE A 520 -23.66 -23.55 50.62
CA ILE A 520 -22.55 -22.63 50.30
C ILE A 520 -23.08 -21.23 49.95
N ILE A 521 -24.14 -21.15 49.13
CA ILE A 521 -24.80 -19.88 48.77
C ILE A 521 -25.28 -19.16 50.04
N ASN A 522 -26.01 -19.84 50.92
CA ASN A 522 -26.50 -19.23 52.18
C ASN A 522 -25.35 -18.71 53.06
N ASN A 523 -24.21 -19.40 53.10
CA ASN A 523 -23.09 -19.02 53.96
C ASN A 523 -22.29 -17.84 53.40
N LYS A 524 -22.33 -17.60 52.08
CA LYS A 524 -21.44 -16.65 51.39
C LYS A 524 -22.15 -15.42 50.80
N THR A 525 -23.47 -15.34 50.91
CA THR A 525 -24.27 -14.25 50.34
C THR A 525 -25.28 -13.72 51.35
N LYS A 526 -25.65 -12.45 51.21
CA LYS A 526 -26.78 -11.82 51.90
C LYS A 526 -27.81 -11.32 50.89
N GLU A 527 -29.02 -11.03 51.36
CA GLU A 527 -30.09 -10.45 50.55
C GLU A 527 -29.60 -9.22 49.75
N GLY A 528 -29.91 -9.19 48.46
CA GLY A 528 -29.50 -8.13 47.53
C GLY A 528 -28.12 -8.30 46.87
N ASP A 529 -27.30 -9.26 47.32
CA ASP A 529 -26.04 -9.60 46.66
C ASP A 529 -26.27 -10.19 45.25
N TYR A 530 -25.24 -10.09 44.42
CA TYR A 530 -25.23 -10.65 43.07
C TYR A 530 -24.61 -12.04 43.08
N ILE A 531 -25.14 -12.94 42.26
CA ILE A 531 -24.56 -14.27 42.07
C ILE A 531 -24.38 -14.59 40.59
N LEU A 532 -23.24 -15.20 40.26
CA LEU A 532 -22.90 -15.67 38.92
C LEU A 532 -22.46 -17.12 38.97
N ILE A 533 -23.17 -17.99 38.25
CA ILE A 533 -22.92 -19.43 38.23
C ILE A 533 -22.39 -19.83 36.84
N ILE A 534 -21.16 -20.33 36.79
CA ILE A 534 -20.45 -20.72 35.57
C ILE A 534 -20.00 -22.18 35.70
N GLY A 535 -20.40 -22.99 34.73
CA GLY A 535 -20.20 -24.43 34.75
C GLY A 535 -21.37 -25.14 34.06
N ASP A 536 -21.10 -26.32 33.53
CA ASP A 536 -22.09 -27.21 32.93
C ASP A 536 -22.57 -28.20 33.99
N PHE A 537 -23.53 -27.76 34.80
CA PHE A 537 -24.11 -28.55 35.88
C PHE A 537 -25.59 -28.72 35.61
N GLU A 538 -26.08 -29.97 35.63
CA GLU A 538 -27.47 -30.32 35.31
C GLU A 538 -28.47 -29.51 36.15
N TYR A 539 -28.19 -29.33 37.44
CA TYR A 539 -29.06 -28.59 38.37
C TYR A 539 -28.73 -27.10 38.51
N LYS A 540 -28.04 -26.51 37.53
CA LYS A 540 -27.67 -25.08 37.54
C LYS A 540 -28.91 -24.19 37.64
N LYS A 541 -29.98 -24.53 36.91
CA LYS A 541 -31.21 -23.72 36.88
C LYS A 541 -31.87 -23.71 38.26
N GLU A 542 -31.86 -24.84 38.95
CA GLU A 542 -32.38 -24.98 40.32
C GLU A 542 -31.55 -24.17 41.33
N LEU A 543 -30.23 -24.05 41.13
CA LEU A 543 -29.40 -23.15 41.94
C LEU A 543 -29.70 -21.68 41.66
N GLU A 544 -29.95 -21.31 40.41
CA GLU A 544 -30.37 -19.96 40.02
C GLU A 544 -31.74 -19.62 40.65
N GLU A 545 -32.73 -20.49 40.51
CA GLU A 545 -34.07 -20.33 41.11
C GLU A 545 -34.01 -20.28 42.64
N TYR A 546 -33.19 -21.14 43.26
CA TYR A 546 -32.94 -21.09 44.70
C TYR A 546 -32.32 -19.76 45.12
N SER A 547 -31.36 -19.25 44.36
CA SER A 547 -30.72 -17.95 44.63
C SER A 547 -31.72 -16.80 44.54
N SER A 548 -32.57 -16.81 43.51
CA SER A 548 -33.67 -15.84 43.38
C SER A 548 -34.65 -15.93 44.57
N SER A 549 -34.97 -17.13 45.06
CA SER A 549 -35.81 -17.32 46.25
C SER A 549 -35.20 -16.76 47.55
N LYS A 550 -33.90 -16.49 47.56
CA LYS A 550 -33.14 -15.83 48.64
C LYS A 550 -32.96 -14.33 48.40
N ASN A 551 -33.69 -13.75 47.47
CA ASN A 551 -33.57 -12.33 47.07
C ASN A 551 -32.15 -11.96 46.60
N LEU A 552 -31.44 -12.90 45.96
CA LEU A 552 -30.18 -12.64 45.27
C LEU A 552 -30.44 -12.21 43.82
N LYS A 553 -29.57 -11.33 43.32
CA LYS A 553 -29.58 -10.85 41.93
C LYS A 553 -28.78 -11.81 41.04
N VAL A 554 -29.47 -12.74 40.38
CA VAL A 554 -28.84 -13.77 39.55
C VAL A 554 -28.39 -13.17 38.22
N MET A 555 -27.13 -13.39 37.85
CA MET A 555 -26.54 -12.93 36.59
C MET A 555 -26.28 -14.08 35.62
N LYS A 556 -26.47 -13.82 34.32
CA LYS A 556 -26.15 -14.73 33.22
C LYS A 556 -25.19 -14.11 32.21
N ILE A 557 -24.36 -14.95 31.63
CA ILE A 557 -23.54 -14.65 30.46
C ILE A 557 -24.41 -14.88 29.22
N VAL A 558 -24.63 -13.83 28.43
CA VAL A 558 -25.51 -13.88 27.24
C VAL A 558 -24.72 -14.09 25.96
N PHE A 559 -23.55 -13.47 25.86
CA PHE A 559 -22.62 -13.60 24.73
C PHE A 559 -21.24 -13.07 25.16
N LYS A 560 -20.13 -13.76 24.86
CA LYS A 560 -18.72 -13.38 25.17
C LYS A 560 -18.55 -12.10 26.02
N LYS A 561 -18.37 -12.24 27.34
CA LYS A 561 -18.16 -11.15 28.33
C LYS A 561 -19.35 -10.17 28.54
N SER A 562 -20.53 -10.45 27.99
CA SER A 562 -21.76 -9.70 28.25
C SER A 562 -22.62 -10.37 29.30
N PHE A 563 -22.94 -9.61 30.37
CA PHE A 563 -23.71 -10.07 31.52
C PHE A 563 -25.09 -9.41 31.57
N LYS A 564 -26.13 -10.14 31.98
CA LYS A 564 -27.49 -9.62 32.25
C LYS A 564 -28.02 -10.18 33.57
N LEU A 565 -28.92 -9.43 34.20
CA LEU A 565 -29.70 -9.90 35.35
C LEU A 565 -30.90 -10.73 34.86
N LEU A 566 -31.22 -11.78 35.61
CA LEU A 566 -32.42 -12.59 35.44
C LEU A 566 -33.64 -11.97 36.11
#